data_AF-A0AAE3KY68-F1
#
_entry.id   AF-A0AAE3KY68-F1
#
_cell.length_a   1.000
_cell.length_b   1.000
_cell.length_c   1.000
_cell.angle_alpha   90.00
_cell.angle_beta   90.00
_cell.angle_gamma   90.00
#
_symmetry.space_group_name_H-M   'P 1'
#
loop_
_entity.id
_entity.type
_entity.pdbx_description
1 polymer ?
#
loop_
_entity_poly.entity_id
_entity_poly.type
_entity_poly.pdbx_seq_one_letter_code
_entity_poly.pdbx_strand_id
1 'polypeptide(L)'
;MEKPCSICGVSFSEELPKSGDDILCRRCKEIVDLNKKKKNFNSREVKKALKKASFIDPTGNHHFLCYYTGVPCDVETGFKSDNSGLWHAFDLTFDHLNPSYGYGIKGEELAVCLNIVNQIKSNIPASVFKEFLILLAKKFEQENSSKYDPDFKHQLSDLLYARHSK
;
A
#
# COMPACT_ATOMS: atom_id res chain seq x y z
N MET A 1 -1.30 1.33 -30.27
CA MET A 1 0.02 0.84 -29.78
C MET A 1 -0.05 0.85 -28.27
N GLU A 2 0.07 -0.30 -27.62
CA GLU A 2 0.07 -0.37 -26.15
C GLU A 2 1.37 0.23 -25.59
N LYS A 3 1.26 0.92 -24.45
CA LYS A 3 2.42 1.48 -23.75
C LYS A 3 2.42 1.01 -22.30
N PRO A 4 3.59 0.65 -21.75
CA PRO A 4 3.68 0.24 -20.35
C PRO A 4 3.57 1.45 -19.42
N CYS A 5 2.87 1.27 -18.30
CA CYS A 5 2.81 2.27 -17.24
C CYS A 5 4.18 2.45 -16.55
N SER A 6 4.65 3.68 -16.42
CA SER A 6 5.92 4.02 -15.77
C SER A 6 5.97 3.67 -14.26
N ILE A 7 4.81 3.46 -13.63
CA ILE A 7 4.68 3.06 -12.22
C ILE A 7 4.50 1.53 -12.10
N CYS A 8 3.43 0.98 -12.66
CA CYS A 8 3.06 -0.42 -12.44
C CYS A 8 3.50 -1.39 -13.55
N GLY A 9 4.04 -0.88 -14.67
CA GLY A 9 4.46 -1.70 -15.81
C GLY A 9 3.33 -2.26 -16.66
N VAL A 10 2.08 -2.23 -16.19
CA VAL A 10 0.91 -2.72 -16.94
C VAL A 10 0.76 -1.96 -18.26
N SER A 11 0.67 -2.71 -19.36
CA SER A 11 0.40 -2.19 -20.70
C SER A 11 -1.05 -1.73 -20.82
N PHE A 12 -1.27 -0.60 -21.48
CA PHE A 12 -2.61 -0.10 -21.78
C PHE A 12 -2.66 0.58 -23.15
N SER A 13 -3.83 0.54 -23.78
CA SER A 13 -4.07 1.05 -25.13
C SER A 13 -4.56 2.50 -25.16
N GLU A 14 -5.06 3.02 -24.04
CA GLU A 14 -5.61 4.38 -23.95
C GLU A 14 -4.52 5.45 -24.02
N GLU A 15 -4.73 6.47 -24.86
CA GLU A 15 -3.94 7.70 -24.85
C GLU A 15 -4.29 8.55 -23.63
N LEU A 16 -3.77 8.18 -22.47
CA LEU A 16 -3.92 9.02 -21.29
C LEU A 16 -3.04 10.27 -21.42
N PRO A 17 -3.54 11.46 -21.05
CA PRO A 17 -2.74 12.67 -21.13
C PRO A 17 -1.48 12.52 -20.28
N LYS A 18 -0.32 12.83 -20.89
CA LYS A 18 0.98 12.87 -20.22
C LYS A 18 0.87 13.66 -18.92
N SER A 19 1.23 13.05 -17.80
CA SER A 19 1.31 13.70 -16.48
C SER A 19 2.77 14.08 -16.23
N GLY A 20 3.23 15.14 -16.92
CA GLY A 20 4.66 15.43 -17.07
C GLY A 20 5.34 14.44 -18.03
N ASP A 21 6.55 13.98 -17.71
CA ASP A 21 7.36 13.08 -18.55
C ASP A 21 6.96 11.58 -18.48
N ASP A 22 6.01 11.21 -17.61
CA ASP A 22 5.65 9.79 -17.37
C ASP A 22 4.36 9.37 -18.09
N ILE A 23 4.36 8.11 -18.56
CA ILE A 23 3.20 7.44 -19.17
C ILE A 23 2.52 6.61 -18.08
N LEU A 24 1.34 7.02 -17.63
CA LEU A 24 0.65 6.39 -16.48
C LEU A 24 -0.66 5.75 -16.93
N CYS A 25 -0.94 4.53 -16.46
CA CYS A 25 -2.27 3.93 -16.60
C CYS A 25 -3.31 4.71 -15.76
N ARG A 26 -4.60 4.53 -16.05
CA ARG A 26 -5.69 5.27 -15.42
C ARG A 26 -5.63 5.21 -13.89
N ARG A 27 -5.50 4.00 -13.34
CA ARG A 27 -5.42 3.75 -11.88
C ARG A 27 -4.24 4.48 -11.22
N CYS A 28 -3.05 4.39 -11.82
CA CYS A 28 -1.86 5.08 -11.31
C CYS A 28 -2.00 6.60 -11.38
N LYS A 29 -2.59 7.10 -12.48
CA LYS A 29 -2.84 8.52 -12.69
C LYS A 29 -3.81 9.08 -11.64
N GLU A 30 -4.92 8.37 -11.39
CA GLU A 30 -5.91 8.77 -10.39
C GLU A 30 -5.30 8.91 -9.00
N ILE A 31 -4.51 7.94 -8.54
CA ILE A 31 -3.84 8.00 -7.23
C ILE A 31 -2.90 9.23 -7.16
N VAL A 32 -2.07 9.44 -8.19
CA VAL A 32 -1.14 10.57 -8.25
C VAL A 32 -1.89 11.91 -8.24
N ASP A 33 -2.95 12.03 -9.03
CA ASP A 33 -3.70 13.28 -9.17
C ASP A 33 -4.55 13.59 -7.93
N LEU A 34 -5.09 12.58 -7.24
CA LEU A 34 -5.75 12.74 -5.94
C LEU A 34 -4.79 13.31 -4.88
N ASN A 35 -3.55 12.81 -4.84
CA ASN A 35 -2.54 13.28 -3.89
C ASN A 35 -2.03 14.68 -4.22
N LYS A 36 -1.91 15.02 -5.51
CA LYS A 36 -1.64 16.40 -5.94
C LYS A 36 -2.72 17.38 -5.46
N LYS A 37 -4.00 17.02 -5.62
CA LYS A 37 -5.13 17.88 -5.21
C LYS A 37 -5.17 18.11 -3.70
N LYS A 38 -4.91 17.07 -2.90
CA LYS A 38 -4.87 17.16 -1.44
C LYS A 38 -3.61 17.86 -0.90
N LYS A 39 -2.56 18.02 -1.72
CA LYS A 39 -1.24 18.57 -1.34
C LYS A 39 -0.56 17.83 -0.17
N ASN A 40 -0.91 16.56 0.04
CA ASN A 40 -0.36 15.77 1.14
C ASN A 40 1.11 15.38 0.91
N PHE A 41 1.45 15.01 -0.33
CA PHE A 41 2.78 14.47 -0.67
C PHE A 41 3.25 14.95 -2.04
N ASN A 42 4.57 14.97 -2.25
CA ASN A 42 5.15 15.25 -3.55
C ASN A 42 4.82 14.11 -4.54
N SER A 43 4.37 14.45 -5.74
CA SER A 43 4.07 13.47 -6.80
C SER A 43 5.24 12.54 -7.12
N ARG A 44 6.48 13.02 -7.03
CA ARG A 44 7.67 12.20 -7.29
C ARG A 44 7.82 11.09 -6.25
N GLU A 45 7.55 11.40 -4.98
CA GLU A 45 7.64 10.45 -3.87
C GLU A 45 6.49 9.44 -3.94
N VAL A 46 5.27 9.91 -4.23
CA VAL A 46 4.11 9.05 -4.48
C VAL A 46 4.40 8.06 -5.61
N LYS A 47 4.91 8.53 -6.76
CA LYS A 47 5.28 7.66 -7.89
C LYS A 47 6.31 6.61 -7.48
N LYS A 48 7.34 7.01 -6.73
CA LYS A 48 8.39 6.10 -6.23
C LYS A 48 7.83 5.04 -5.27
N ALA A 49 6.96 5.45 -4.34
CA ALA A 49 6.31 4.55 -3.38
C ALA A 49 5.40 3.54 -4.09
N LEU A 50 4.55 4.00 -5.01
CA LEU A 50 3.68 3.12 -5.81
C LEU A 50 4.48 2.13 -6.65
N LYS A 51 5.58 2.58 -7.27
CA LYS A 51 6.44 1.69 -8.06
C LYS A 51 7.05 0.58 -7.20
N LYS A 52 7.48 0.89 -5.98
CA LYS A 52 8.00 -0.10 -5.03
C LYS A 52 6.94 -1.08 -4.52
N ALA A 53 5.71 -0.61 -4.34
CA ALA A 53 4.59 -1.41 -3.85
C ALA A 53 3.89 -2.21 -4.95
N SER A 54 4.20 -1.96 -6.21
CA SER A 54 3.54 -2.58 -7.36
C SER A 54 3.85 -4.07 -7.44
N PHE A 55 2.80 -4.88 -7.52
CA PHE A 55 2.88 -6.33 -7.63
C PHE A 55 1.88 -6.83 -8.68
N ILE A 56 2.27 -7.83 -9.47
CA ILE A 56 1.37 -8.55 -10.39
C ILE A 56 1.29 -9.97 -9.86
N ASP A 57 0.09 -10.42 -9.55
CA ASP A 57 -0.14 -11.77 -9.04
C ASP A 57 -0.07 -12.84 -10.15
N PRO A 58 -0.06 -14.14 -9.81
CA PRO A 58 -0.01 -15.22 -10.80
C PRO A 58 -1.19 -15.24 -11.77
N THR A 59 -2.31 -14.58 -11.44
CA THR A 59 -3.48 -14.46 -12.32
C THR A 59 -3.38 -13.26 -13.27
N GLY A 60 -2.29 -12.50 -13.20
CA GLY A 60 -2.05 -11.31 -14.01
C GLY A 60 -2.70 -10.04 -13.47
N ASN A 61 -3.32 -10.10 -12.29
CA ASN A 61 -3.94 -8.92 -11.68
C ASN A 61 -2.90 -8.06 -10.98
N HIS A 62 -3.03 -6.74 -11.16
CA HIS A 62 -2.13 -5.76 -10.58
C HIS A 62 -2.63 -5.27 -9.21
N HIS A 63 -1.73 -5.24 -8.24
CA HIS A 63 -1.98 -4.83 -6.87
C HIS A 63 -0.92 -3.84 -6.39
N PHE A 64 -1.26 -3.07 -5.36
CA PHE A 64 -0.27 -2.34 -4.55
C PHE A 64 -0.24 -2.96 -3.17
N LEU A 65 0.92 -3.44 -2.73
CA LEU A 65 1.03 -4.11 -1.43
C LEU A 65 1.36 -3.12 -0.33
N CYS A 66 0.68 -3.26 0.81
CA CYS A 66 1.03 -2.55 2.02
C CYS A 66 2.45 -2.90 2.45
N TYR A 67 3.28 -1.90 2.70
CA TYR A 67 4.67 -2.10 3.10
C TYR A 67 4.80 -2.96 4.36
N TYR A 68 3.93 -2.71 5.34
CA TYR A 68 3.96 -3.31 6.68
C TYR A 68 3.41 -4.73 6.73
N THR A 69 2.37 -5.02 5.96
CA THR A 69 1.63 -6.29 6.08
C THR A 69 1.74 -7.16 4.83
N GLY A 70 2.15 -6.61 3.69
CA GLY A 70 2.12 -7.30 2.39
C GLY A 70 0.72 -7.49 1.81
N VAL A 71 -0.32 -7.09 2.52
CA VAL A 71 -1.72 -7.21 2.07
C VAL A 71 -1.98 -6.24 0.91
N PRO A 72 -2.69 -6.68 -0.16
CA PRO A 72 -3.12 -5.78 -1.23
C PRO A 72 -3.95 -4.62 -0.69
N CYS A 73 -3.64 -3.42 -1.15
CA CYS A 73 -4.40 -2.21 -0.85
C CYS A 73 -5.47 -1.99 -1.91
N ASP A 74 -6.67 -1.64 -1.46
CA ASP A 74 -7.75 -1.25 -2.34
C ASP A 74 -7.50 0.17 -2.86
N VAL A 75 -7.75 0.36 -4.14
CA VAL A 75 -7.67 1.68 -4.77
C VAL A 75 -9.09 2.13 -5.01
N GLU A 76 -9.75 2.59 -3.96
CA GLU A 76 -11.07 3.21 -4.14
C GLU A 76 -10.93 4.52 -4.90
N THR A 77 -11.51 4.54 -6.10
CA THR A 77 -11.75 5.73 -6.89
C THR A 77 -13.18 6.22 -6.63
N GLY A 78 -13.45 6.69 -5.41
CA GLY A 78 -14.65 7.46 -5.10
C GLY A 78 -15.76 6.72 -4.31
N PHE A 79 -15.98 7.21 -3.09
CA PHE A 79 -17.23 7.29 -2.32
C PHE A 79 -18.29 6.19 -2.49
N LYS A 80 -18.36 5.29 -1.49
CA LYS A 80 -19.59 5.11 -0.70
C LYS A 80 -19.23 5.06 0.78
N SER A 81 -19.52 6.15 1.50
CA SER A 81 -19.46 6.15 2.96
C SER A 81 -20.74 5.54 3.51
N ASP A 82 -20.79 4.21 3.60
CA ASP A 82 -21.63 3.57 4.60
C ASP A 82 -20.93 3.71 5.97
N ASN A 83 -21.70 4.15 6.97
CA ASN A 83 -21.25 4.58 8.31
C ASN A 83 -20.52 3.52 9.15
N SER A 84 -20.06 2.41 8.57
CA SER A 84 -19.37 1.32 9.29
C SER A 84 -17.86 1.52 9.41
N GLY A 85 -17.22 2.47 8.72
CA GLY A 85 -15.80 2.85 8.87
C GLY A 85 -14.76 1.77 8.51
N LEU A 86 -15.16 0.50 8.47
CA LEU A 86 -14.35 -0.69 8.20
C LEU A 86 -13.99 -0.84 6.72
N TRP A 87 -14.85 -0.39 5.80
CA TRP A 87 -14.58 -0.46 4.36
C TRP A 87 -13.33 0.31 3.96
N HIS A 88 -13.06 1.43 4.64
CA HIS A 88 -11.86 2.23 4.41
C HIS A 88 -10.61 1.67 5.08
N ALA A 89 -10.67 0.54 5.79
CA ALA A 89 -9.49 -0.02 6.47
C ALA A 89 -8.41 -0.44 5.48
N PHE A 90 -8.81 -0.99 4.33
CA PHE A 90 -7.92 -1.53 3.30
C PHE A 90 -7.52 -0.53 2.22
N ASP A 91 -8.05 0.69 2.29
CA ASP A 91 -7.73 1.75 1.33
C ASP A 91 -6.24 2.04 1.29
N LEU A 92 -5.74 2.23 0.08
CA LEU A 92 -4.40 2.70 -0.18
C LEU A 92 -4.21 4.11 0.40
N THR A 93 -3.29 4.21 1.36
CA THR A 93 -2.77 5.49 1.84
C THR A 93 -1.24 5.48 1.79
N PHE A 94 -0.66 6.60 2.21
CA PHE A 94 0.78 6.75 2.27
C PHE A 94 1.22 7.14 3.68
N ASP A 95 2.37 6.64 4.07
CA ASP A 95 2.98 6.89 5.35
C ASP A 95 4.48 7.19 5.19
N HIS A 96 5.01 8.04 6.06
CA HIS A 96 6.43 8.34 6.14
C HIS A 96 7.08 7.31 7.07
N LEU A 97 8.00 6.50 6.54
CA LEU A 97 8.64 5.43 7.33
C LEU A 97 9.39 5.97 8.55
N ASN A 98 10.00 7.16 8.41
CA ASN A 98 10.72 7.87 9.46
C ASN A 98 10.22 9.32 9.53
N PRO A 99 9.12 9.61 10.25
CA PRO A 99 8.69 10.97 10.47
C PRO A 99 9.73 11.62 11.39
N SER A 100 10.61 12.43 10.82
CA SER A 100 11.62 13.13 11.63
C SER A 100 10.87 14.22 12.38
N TYR A 101 10.74 14.10 13.70
CA TYR A 101 10.22 15.18 14.54
C TYR A 101 11.03 16.46 14.27
N GLY A 102 10.42 17.42 13.57
CA GLY A 102 10.73 18.84 13.66
C GLY A 102 12.00 19.39 13.01
N TYR A 103 12.91 18.60 12.44
CA TYR A 103 14.18 19.14 11.94
C TYR A 103 14.59 18.60 10.58
N GLY A 104 14.08 19.21 9.51
CA GLY A 104 14.82 19.51 8.26
C GLY A 104 15.52 18.39 7.48
N ILE A 105 15.42 17.12 7.86
CA ILE A 105 16.06 16.02 7.12
C ILE A 105 15.19 15.69 5.90
N LYS A 106 15.63 16.19 4.74
CA LYS A 106 15.12 15.83 3.43
C LYS A 106 15.40 14.35 3.15
N GLY A 107 14.43 13.50 3.44
CA GLY A 107 14.52 12.08 3.11
C GLY A 107 13.45 11.24 3.77
N GLU A 108 12.21 11.73 3.84
CA GLU A 108 11.11 10.93 4.37
C GLU A 108 10.67 9.93 3.31
N GLU A 109 11.23 8.73 3.38
CA GLU A 109 10.83 7.64 2.49
C GLU A 109 9.34 7.35 2.67
N LEU A 110 8.57 7.63 1.61
CA LEU A 110 7.15 7.37 1.55
C LEU A 110 6.89 5.90 1.21
N ALA A 111 6.01 5.26 1.96
CA ALA A 111 5.57 3.90 1.73
C ALA A 111 4.06 3.84 1.49
N VAL A 112 3.63 2.90 0.65
CA VAL A 112 2.21 2.53 0.54
C VAL A 112 1.82 1.71 1.77
N CYS A 113 0.70 2.04 2.39
CA CYS A 113 0.16 1.27 3.50
C CYS A 113 -1.37 1.27 3.48
N LEU A 114 -1.96 0.34 4.25
CA LEU A 114 -3.40 0.33 4.50
C LEU A 114 -3.77 1.52 5.40
N ASN A 115 -4.91 2.15 5.15
CA ASN A 115 -5.41 3.25 5.98
C ASN A 115 -5.53 2.88 7.46
N ILE A 116 -5.97 1.65 7.79
CA ILE A 116 -6.00 1.18 9.18
C ILE A 116 -4.61 1.17 9.83
N VAL A 117 -3.57 0.77 9.08
CA VAL A 117 -2.19 0.77 9.58
C VAL A 117 -1.72 2.19 9.85
N ASN A 118 -2.03 3.12 8.94
CA ASN A 118 -1.67 4.53 9.11
C ASN A 118 -2.39 5.16 10.33
N GLN A 119 -3.67 4.83 10.53
CA GLN A 119 -4.44 5.29 11.70
C GLN A 119 -3.93 4.72 13.01
N ILE A 120 -3.49 3.45 13.05
CA ILE A 120 -2.91 2.88 14.28
C ILE A 120 -1.56 3.53 14.56
N LYS A 121 -0.71 3.70 13.54
CA LYS A 121 0.62 4.30 13.68
C LYS A 121 0.57 5.77 14.12
N SER A 122 -0.40 6.57 13.65
CA SER A 122 -0.51 7.96 14.08
C SER A 122 -0.83 8.12 15.58
N ASN A 123 -1.44 7.10 16.19
CA ASN A 123 -1.83 7.10 17.60
C ASN A 123 -0.81 6.42 18.53
N ILE A 124 0.24 5.79 17.98
CA ILE A 124 1.17 4.96 18.74
C ILE A 124 2.61 5.24 18.30
N PRO A 125 3.56 5.49 19.22
CA PRO A 125 4.97 5.60 18.86
C PRO A 125 5.46 4.40 18.04
N ALA A 126 6.29 4.62 17.01
CA ALA A 126 6.69 3.58 16.07
C ALA A 126 7.29 2.32 16.74
N SER A 127 8.02 2.49 17.85
CA SER A 127 8.56 1.39 18.66
C SER A 127 7.44 0.53 19.28
N VAL A 128 6.38 1.15 19.77
CA VAL A 128 5.23 0.51 20.41
C VAL A 128 4.29 -0.10 19.36
N PHE A 129 4.21 0.48 18.16
CA PHE A 129 3.38 -0.05 17.07
C PHE A 129 3.78 -1.48 16.67
N LYS A 130 5.09 -1.74 16.54
CA LYS A 130 5.59 -3.08 16.21
C LYS A 130 5.23 -4.11 17.28
N GLU A 131 5.35 -3.74 18.55
CA GLU A 131 4.97 -4.60 19.68
C GLU A 131 3.46 -4.87 19.69
N PHE A 132 2.65 -3.85 19.42
CA PHE A 132 1.20 -3.98 19.32
C PHE A 132 0.77 -4.96 18.22
N LEU A 133 1.39 -4.89 17.03
CA LEU A 133 1.14 -5.86 15.94
C LEU A 133 1.51 -7.29 16.34
N ILE A 134 2.65 -7.48 17.03
CA ILE A 134 3.07 -8.81 17.53
C ILE A 134 2.07 -9.36 18.56
N LEU A 135 1.59 -8.51 19.47
CA LEU A 135 0.61 -8.90 20.48
C LEU A 135 -0.73 -9.28 19.85
N LEU A 136 -1.21 -8.52 18.86
CA LEU A 136 -2.42 -8.86 18.11
C LEU A 136 -2.26 -10.18 17.34
N ALA A 137 -1.14 -10.38 16.66
CA ALA A 137 -0.87 -11.64 15.97
C ALA A 137 -0.92 -12.83 16.93
N LYS A 138 -0.26 -12.74 18.10
CA LYS A 138 -0.30 -13.77 19.14
C LYS A 138 -1.70 -14.00 19.70
N LYS A 139 -2.47 -12.93 19.93
CA LYS A 139 -3.86 -13.01 20.39
C LYS A 139 -4.72 -13.81 19.41
N PHE A 140 -4.63 -13.47 18.12
CA PHE A 140 -5.39 -14.19 17.08
C PHE A 140 -4.89 -15.61 16.83
N GLU A 141 -3.59 -15.89 16.97
CA GLU A 141 -3.06 -17.26 16.97
C GLU A 141 -3.68 -18.10 18.08
N GLN A 142 -3.80 -17.54 19.29
CA GLN A 142 -4.42 -18.21 20.43
C GLN A 142 -5.93 -18.43 20.22
N GLU A 143 -6.65 -17.42 19.72
CA GLU A 143 -8.09 -17.47 19.47
C GLU A 143 -8.47 -18.43 18.32
N ASN A 144 -7.62 -18.55 17.30
CA ASN A 144 -7.85 -19.41 16.14
C ASN A 144 -7.09 -20.74 16.22
N SER A 145 -6.45 -21.07 17.35
CA SER A 145 -5.69 -22.31 17.55
C SER A 145 -6.50 -23.60 17.35
N SER A 146 -7.83 -23.51 17.29
CA SER A 146 -8.75 -24.62 16.97
C SER A 146 -9.42 -24.54 15.58
N LYS A 147 -9.08 -23.54 14.74
CA LYS A 147 -9.71 -23.28 13.42
C LYS A 147 -8.76 -22.90 12.29
N TYR A 148 -7.45 -22.92 12.51
CA TYR A 148 -6.50 -22.58 11.43
C TYR A 148 -6.47 -23.65 10.35
N ASP A 149 -6.92 -23.29 9.15
CA ASP A 149 -6.68 -24.04 7.92
C ASP A 149 -5.16 -24.10 7.67
N PRO A 150 -4.54 -25.30 7.70
CA PRO A 150 -3.11 -25.47 7.48
C PRO A 150 -2.63 -24.87 6.15
N ASP A 151 -3.51 -24.80 5.14
CA ASP A 151 -3.17 -24.27 3.82
C ASP A 151 -2.92 -22.77 3.84
N PHE A 152 -3.56 -22.02 4.74
CA PHE A 152 -3.39 -20.57 4.84
C PHE A 152 -1.99 -20.18 5.31
N LYS A 153 -1.38 -20.97 6.21
CA LYS A 153 -0.02 -20.73 6.70
C LYS A 153 1.03 -20.97 5.61
N HIS A 154 0.76 -21.92 4.71
CA HIS A 154 1.61 -22.19 3.56
C HIS A 154 1.51 -21.04 2.54
N GLN A 155 0.29 -20.60 2.24
CA GLN A 155 0.04 -19.47 1.31
C GLN A 155 0.64 -18.15 1.82
N LEU A 156 0.53 -17.85 3.12
CA LEU A 156 1.11 -16.64 3.70
C LEU A 156 2.65 -16.72 3.75
N SER A 157 3.20 -17.91 4.04
CA SER A 157 4.65 -18.13 3.99
C SER A 157 5.17 -17.98 2.57
N ASP A 158 4.51 -18.54 1.57
CA ASP A 158 4.93 -18.44 0.17
C ASP A 158 4.88 -16.98 -0.32
N LEU A 159 3.87 -16.20 0.10
CA LEU A 159 3.79 -14.76 -0.15
C LEU A 159 4.91 -13.96 0.54
N LEU A 160 5.33 -14.36 1.74
CA LEU A 160 6.40 -13.67 2.49
C LEU A 160 7.81 -14.10 2.05
N TYR A 161 8.03 -15.38 1.70
CA TYR A 161 9.31 -15.91 1.23
C TYR A 161 9.62 -15.54 -0.23
N ALA A 162 8.61 -15.36 -1.09
CA ALA A 162 8.80 -14.82 -2.44
C ALA A 162 9.41 -13.40 -2.44
N ARG A 163 9.31 -12.68 -1.31
CA ARG A 163 9.84 -11.31 -1.13
C ARG A 163 11.33 -11.27 -0.76
N HIS A 164 11.94 -12.39 -0.35
CA HIS A 164 13.34 -12.44 0.11
C HIS A 164 14.30 -13.18 -0.84
N SER A 165 13.81 -13.72 -1.96
CA SER A 165 14.61 -14.51 -2.91
C SER A 165 14.97 -13.77 -4.21
N LYS A 166 15.04 -12.43 -4.21
CA LYS A 166 15.57 -11.64 -5.33
C LYS A 166 16.45 -10.49 -4.86
#